data_AF-A0A183IT98-F1
#
_entry.id   AF-A0A183IT98-F1
#
_cell.length_a   1.000
_cell.length_b   1.000
_cell.length_c   1.000
_cell.angle_alpha   90.00
_cell.angle_beta   90.00
_cell.angle_gamma   90.00
#
_symmetry.space_group_name_H-M   'P 1'
#
loop_
_entity.id
_entity.type
_entity.pdbx_description
1 polymer ?
#
loop_
_entity_poly.entity_id
_entity_poly.type
_entity_poly.pdbx_seq_one_letter_code
_entity_poly.pdbx_strand_id
1 'polypeptide(L)'
;MLEIISMAVAFQATHLFDNLVTVLFAIFMSTWAALFLEGWKRRQNELAWKWDLLDFELEEDVIRPEFLRTAKKLAVNPITKETEPYLPFPERFFRMFTSGVTVLFFLCLFIAFAIGIIIYRVVMIHHFDKHESSIVRVYAGLAATAVSALLNLIIIMLLERVYTKLAWCLTNWEYPRTQSEFDNSFTCKVFMFQFINYYSSLFYIAFFKGRFVTLPGSTNATMFGYKPEMCDMRGCMVELLIQLSMIMIGKQFINNFFEIGIPVITKKFRQMRQAWKYSCRLPWEFDYYLNPVPPTYLIDEYLEVVLQFGFVTLFVAAFPLAPFFALLNNIVEIRIDAYKYIVTYRRPTPVRVKDLGIWNNILESLSNLAVLTNVILSLMFYC
;
A
#
# COMPACT_ATOMS: atom_id res chain seq x y z
N MET A 1 0.27 -7.67 39.08
CA MET A 1 -0.99 -6.90 39.19
C MET A 1 -1.29 -6.14 37.90
N LEU A 2 -0.38 -5.30 37.38
CA LEU A 2 -0.54 -4.65 36.06
C LEU A 2 -0.71 -5.65 34.89
N GLU A 3 0.03 -6.75 34.88
CA GLU A 3 -0.11 -7.78 33.83
C GLU A 3 -1.47 -8.49 33.87
N ILE A 4 -2.03 -8.71 35.07
CA ILE A 4 -3.34 -9.34 35.28
C ILE A 4 -4.47 -8.40 34.84
N ILE A 5 -4.36 -7.10 35.16
CA ILE A 5 -5.31 -6.08 34.68
C ILE A 5 -5.22 -5.98 33.15
N SER A 6 -4.02 -5.98 32.59
CA SER A 6 -3.81 -5.93 31.15
C SER A 6 -4.33 -7.19 30.42
N MET A 7 -4.24 -8.37 31.04
CA MET A 7 -4.84 -9.60 30.54
C MET A 7 -6.38 -9.57 30.60
N ALA A 8 -6.96 -9.07 31.70
CA ALA A 8 -8.40 -8.95 31.84
C ALA A 8 -9.00 -7.98 30.82
N VAL A 9 -8.33 -6.85 30.59
CA VAL A 9 -8.69 -5.87 29.54
C VAL A 9 -8.55 -6.48 28.15
N ALA A 10 -7.48 -7.23 27.88
CA ALA A 10 -7.31 -7.93 26.61
C ALA A 10 -8.40 -8.98 26.40
N PHE A 11 -8.71 -9.79 27.41
CA PHE A 11 -9.77 -10.81 27.36
C PHE A 11 -11.17 -10.18 27.17
N GLN A 12 -11.47 -9.07 27.84
CA GLN A 12 -12.70 -8.32 27.62
C GLN A 12 -12.77 -7.70 26.23
N ALA A 13 -11.64 -7.20 25.69
CA ALA A 13 -11.58 -6.72 24.32
C ALA A 13 -11.80 -7.87 23.33
N THR A 14 -11.16 -9.03 23.53
CA THR A 14 -11.37 -10.23 22.72
C THR A 14 -12.83 -10.68 22.78
N HIS A 15 -13.46 -10.76 23.95
CA HIS A 15 -14.89 -11.08 24.06
C HIS A 15 -15.80 -10.01 23.44
N LEU A 16 -15.37 -8.75 23.33
CA LEU A 16 -16.16 -7.70 22.67
C LEU A 16 -16.09 -7.81 21.14
N PHE A 17 -14.96 -8.28 20.60
CA PHE A 17 -14.73 -8.43 19.16
C PHE A 17 -15.02 -9.84 18.62
N ASP A 18 -14.93 -10.89 19.45
CA ASP A 18 -15.26 -12.27 19.10
C ASP A 18 -16.73 -12.60 19.43
N ASN A 19 -17.65 -11.86 18.79
CA ASN A 19 -19.10 -12.04 18.95
C ASN A 19 -19.77 -12.42 17.63
N LEU A 20 -20.94 -13.06 17.67
CA LEU A 20 -21.76 -13.28 16.47
C LEU A 20 -22.02 -11.99 15.66
N VAL A 21 -22.05 -10.85 16.35
CA VAL A 21 -22.22 -9.51 15.76
C VAL A 21 -21.11 -9.18 14.76
N THR A 22 -19.85 -9.55 15.01
CA THR A 22 -18.75 -9.23 14.11
C THR A 22 -18.75 -10.12 12.86
N VAL A 23 -19.24 -11.35 12.95
CA VAL A 23 -19.50 -12.21 11.78
C VAL A 23 -20.60 -11.61 10.90
N LEU A 24 -21.72 -11.19 11.50
CA LEU A 24 -22.79 -10.50 10.78
C LEU A 24 -22.30 -9.17 10.16
N PHE A 25 -21.45 -8.44 10.89
CA PHE A 25 -20.82 -7.22 10.40
C PHE A 25 -19.87 -7.48 9.23
N ALA A 26 -19.10 -8.57 9.25
CA ALA A 26 -18.21 -8.94 8.14
C ALA A 26 -18.98 -9.29 6.87
N ILE A 27 -20.14 -9.96 6.99
CA ILE A 27 -21.06 -10.20 5.86
C ILE A 27 -21.61 -8.87 5.34
N PHE A 28 -22.09 -8.01 6.24
CA PHE A 28 -22.58 -6.68 5.87
C PHE A 28 -21.50 -5.87 5.13
N MET A 29 -20.28 -5.81 5.66
CA MET A 29 -19.18 -5.06 5.07
C MET A 29 -18.72 -5.64 3.73
N SER A 30 -18.75 -6.96 3.58
CA SER A 30 -18.46 -7.63 2.29
C SER A 30 -19.50 -7.27 1.23
N THR A 31 -20.79 -7.26 1.60
CA THR A 31 -21.86 -6.82 0.69
C THR A 31 -21.79 -5.32 0.39
N TRP A 32 -21.47 -4.50 1.41
CA TRP A 32 -21.27 -3.06 1.26
C TRP A 32 -20.12 -2.75 0.30
N ALA A 33 -18.99 -3.44 0.37
CA ALA A 33 -17.85 -3.23 -0.53
C ALA A 33 -18.24 -3.47 -2.00
N ALA A 34 -18.98 -4.55 -2.28
CA ALA A 34 -19.49 -4.84 -3.62
C ALA A 34 -20.48 -3.76 -4.10
N LEU A 35 -21.44 -3.36 -3.25
CA LEU A 35 -22.41 -2.32 -3.58
C LEU A 35 -21.75 -0.94 -3.78
N PHE A 36 -20.72 -0.63 -3.00
CA PHE A 36 -19.95 0.60 -3.11
C PHE A 36 -19.24 0.69 -4.47
N LEU A 37 -18.58 -0.38 -4.91
CA LEU A 37 -17.89 -0.40 -6.20
C LEU A 37 -18.86 -0.29 -7.38
N GLU A 38 -19.97 -1.03 -7.35
CA GLU A 38 -21.00 -0.91 -8.39
C GLU A 38 -21.69 0.45 -8.37
N GLY A 39 -21.94 1.02 -7.18
CA GLY A 39 -22.41 2.39 -7.02
C GLY A 39 -21.42 3.42 -7.57
N TRP A 40 -20.12 3.21 -7.38
CA TRP A 40 -19.07 4.07 -7.91
C TRP A 40 -18.98 3.98 -9.43
N LYS A 41 -19.03 2.78 -10.03
CA LYS A 41 -19.09 2.61 -11.48
C LYS A 41 -20.27 3.37 -12.09
N ARG A 42 -21.45 3.33 -11.46
CA ARG A 42 -22.63 4.12 -11.88
C ARG A 42 -22.38 5.63 -11.77
N ARG A 43 -21.81 6.09 -10.66
CA ARG A 43 -21.49 7.50 -10.44
C ARG A 43 -20.46 8.01 -11.44
N GLN A 44 -19.46 7.19 -11.75
CA GLN A 44 -18.43 7.49 -12.74
C GLN A 44 -19.06 7.71 -14.12
N ASN A 45 -19.99 6.85 -14.55
CA ASN A 45 -20.69 7.03 -15.82
C ASN A 45 -21.57 8.30 -15.85
N GLU A 46 -22.23 8.62 -14.73
CA GLU A 46 -22.99 9.87 -14.61
C GLU A 46 -22.08 11.10 -14.74
N LEU A 47 -20.89 11.08 -14.12
CA LEU A 47 -19.90 12.15 -14.22
C LEU A 47 -19.31 12.25 -15.62
N ALA A 48 -18.98 11.12 -16.25
CA ALA A 48 -18.49 11.07 -17.62
C ALA A 48 -19.51 11.67 -18.60
N TRP A 49 -20.81 11.41 -18.40
CA TRP A 49 -21.87 12.04 -19.19
C TRP A 49 -21.97 13.55 -18.91
N LYS A 50 -21.97 13.98 -17.64
CA LYS A 50 -22.07 15.42 -17.29
C LYS A 50 -20.88 16.25 -17.76
N TRP A 51 -19.70 15.65 -17.84
CA TRP A 51 -18.47 16.31 -18.26
C TRP A 51 -18.16 16.12 -19.74
N ASP A 52 -19.06 15.50 -20.50
CA ASP A 52 -18.92 15.29 -21.95
C ASP A 52 -17.64 14.50 -22.29
N LEU A 53 -17.43 13.40 -21.56
CA LEU A 53 -16.26 12.53 -21.66
C LEU A 53 -16.58 11.15 -22.26
N LEU A 54 -17.83 10.90 -22.67
CA LEU A 54 -18.23 9.60 -23.23
C LEU A 54 -17.67 9.37 -24.63
N ASP A 55 -17.65 10.42 -25.45
CA ASP A 55 -17.10 10.40 -26.82
C ASP A 55 -15.59 10.67 -26.85
N PHE A 56 -14.96 10.81 -25.66
CA PHE A 56 -13.51 10.94 -25.55
C PHE A 56 -12.86 9.58 -25.79
N GLU A 57 -12.54 9.28 -27.05
CA GLU A 57 -11.79 8.10 -27.45
C GLU A 57 -10.31 8.26 -27.08
N LEU A 58 -9.71 7.19 -26.52
CA LEU A 58 -8.30 7.09 -26.17
C LEU A 58 -7.33 7.31 -27.35
N GLU A 59 -7.82 7.52 -28.57
CA GLU A 59 -7.01 7.79 -29.76
C GLU A 59 -6.38 9.19 -29.76
N GLU A 60 -6.77 10.10 -28.85
CA GLU A 60 -6.06 11.38 -28.62
C GLU A 60 -4.93 11.30 -27.58
N ASP A 61 -4.59 10.12 -27.05
CA ASP A 61 -3.40 9.99 -26.21
C ASP A 61 -2.14 10.18 -27.08
N VAL A 62 -1.54 11.36 -26.96
CA VAL A 62 -0.27 11.71 -27.60
C VAL A 62 0.75 10.59 -27.39
N ILE A 63 1.28 10.06 -28.50
CA ILE A 63 2.31 9.02 -28.47
C ILE A 63 3.50 9.55 -27.66
N ARG A 64 3.97 8.75 -26.70
CA ARG A 64 5.09 9.17 -25.84
C ARG A 64 6.34 9.43 -26.70
N PRO A 65 7.07 10.54 -26.47
CA PRO A 65 8.28 10.85 -27.25
C PRO A 65 9.37 9.77 -27.10
N GLU A 66 9.41 9.11 -25.94
CA GLU A 66 10.33 7.99 -25.68
C GLU A 66 10.02 6.78 -26.59
N PHE A 67 8.73 6.52 -26.83
CA PHE A 67 8.29 5.46 -27.73
C PHE A 67 8.66 5.79 -29.17
N LEU A 68 8.37 7.01 -29.63
CA LEU A 68 8.75 7.51 -30.96
C LEU A 68 10.25 7.41 -31.23
N ARG A 69 11.09 7.69 -30.23
CA ARG A 69 12.54 7.59 -30.34
C ARG A 69 13.04 6.14 -30.50
N THR A 70 12.31 5.19 -29.92
CA THR A 70 12.78 3.80 -29.78
C THR A 70 12.20 2.89 -30.87
N ALA A 71 10.94 3.11 -31.25
CA ALA A 71 10.22 2.32 -32.22
C ALA A 71 10.76 2.56 -33.63
N LYS A 72 11.65 1.67 -34.10
CA LYS A 72 12.25 1.75 -35.45
C LYS A 72 11.36 1.18 -36.56
N LYS A 73 10.43 0.30 -36.19
CA LYS A 73 9.54 -0.38 -37.15
C LYS A 73 8.29 0.47 -37.33
N LEU A 74 7.87 0.67 -38.57
CA LEU A 74 6.63 1.36 -38.93
C LEU A 74 5.62 0.32 -39.40
N ALA A 75 4.36 0.49 -39.04
CA ALA A 75 3.24 -0.30 -39.55
C ALA A 75 2.10 0.63 -39.97
N VAL A 76 1.34 0.23 -40.99
CA VAL A 76 0.14 0.96 -41.41
C VAL A 76 -1.00 0.54 -40.50
N ASN A 77 -1.63 1.51 -39.84
CA ASN A 77 -2.81 1.26 -39.02
C ASN A 77 -3.99 0.87 -39.93
N PRO A 78 -4.69 -0.27 -39.68
CA PRO A 78 -5.77 -0.74 -40.55
C PRO A 78 -7.00 0.17 -40.60
N ILE A 79 -7.18 1.03 -39.58
CA ILE A 79 -8.34 1.93 -39.45
C ILE A 79 -8.00 3.31 -40.01
N THR A 80 -6.98 3.97 -39.47
CA THR A 80 -6.59 5.34 -39.87
C THR A 80 -5.84 5.38 -41.21
N LYS A 81 -5.28 4.25 -41.64
CA LYS A 81 -4.41 4.10 -42.83
C LYS A 81 -3.13 4.95 -42.76
N GLU A 82 -2.79 5.49 -41.60
CA GLU A 82 -1.57 6.24 -41.38
C GLU A 82 -0.40 5.31 -41.00
N THR A 83 0.81 5.70 -41.37
CA THR A 83 2.03 4.98 -40.98
C THR A 83 2.44 5.39 -39.58
N GLU A 84 2.39 4.45 -38.64
CA GLU A 84 2.69 4.69 -37.23
C GLU A 84 3.87 3.82 -36.76
N PRO A 85 4.64 4.27 -35.76
CA PRO A 85 5.64 3.44 -35.11
C PRO A 85 4.97 2.26 -34.40
N TYR A 86 5.48 1.06 -34.65
CA TYR A 86 4.92 -0.19 -34.15
C TYR A 86 5.99 -1.06 -33.51
N LEU A 87 5.69 -1.58 -32.32
CA LEU A 87 6.51 -2.57 -31.64
C LEU A 87 5.92 -3.97 -31.89
N PRO A 88 6.67 -4.92 -32.47
CA PRO A 88 6.15 -6.25 -32.75
C PRO A 88 5.81 -6.99 -31.46
N PHE A 89 4.66 -7.67 -31.49
CA PHE A 89 4.11 -8.43 -30.37
C PHE A 89 5.12 -9.34 -29.62
N PRO A 90 5.96 -10.16 -30.27
CA PRO A 90 6.89 -11.02 -29.53
C PRO A 90 7.94 -10.23 -28.72
N GLU A 91 8.42 -9.09 -29.24
CA GLU A 91 9.34 -8.23 -28.50
C GLU A 91 8.64 -7.57 -27.31
N ARG A 92 7.40 -7.10 -27.49
CA ARG A 92 6.59 -6.54 -26.40
C ARG A 92 6.30 -7.59 -25.32
N PHE A 93 5.90 -8.79 -25.72
CA PHE A 93 5.57 -9.88 -24.81
C PHE A 93 6.79 -10.32 -24.00
N PHE A 94 7.95 -10.53 -24.63
CA PHE A 94 9.17 -10.90 -23.90
C PHE A 94 9.56 -9.85 -22.86
N ARG A 95 9.40 -8.56 -23.19
CA ARG A 95 9.64 -7.46 -22.24
C ARG A 95 8.64 -7.44 -21.10
N MET A 96 7.35 -7.55 -21.39
CA MET A 96 6.33 -7.60 -20.35
C MET A 96 6.52 -8.82 -19.42
N PHE A 97 6.87 -9.98 -20.00
CA PHE A 97 7.16 -11.20 -19.25
C PHE A 97 8.36 -11.04 -18.30
N THR A 98 9.48 -10.54 -18.81
CA THR A 98 10.69 -10.32 -18.00
C THR A 98 10.49 -9.22 -16.95
N SER A 99 9.70 -8.18 -17.25
CA SER A 99 9.29 -7.22 -16.23
C SER A 99 8.40 -7.86 -15.16
N GLY A 100 7.49 -8.77 -15.53
CA GLY A 100 6.68 -9.53 -14.57
C GLY A 100 7.53 -10.43 -13.67
N VAL A 101 8.51 -11.14 -14.25
CA VAL A 101 9.43 -12.01 -13.51
C VAL A 101 10.30 -11.21 -12.53
N THR A 102 10.81 -10.05 -12.94
CA THR A 102 11.60 -9.18 -12.05
C THR A 102 10.76 -8.64 -10.90
N VAL A 103 9.50 -8.25 -11.14
CA VAL A 103 8.58 -7.85 -10.07
C VAL A 103 8.37 -9.01 -9.09
N LEU A 104 8.05 -10.21 -9.58
CA LEU A 104 7.86 -11.40 -8.74
C LEU A 104 9.11 -11.71 -7.90
N PHE A 105 10.30 -11.60 -8.48
CA PHE A 105 11.56 -11.79 -7.75
C PHE A 105 11.69 -10.81 -6.57
N PHE A 106 11.43 -9.52 -6.77
CA PHE A 106 11.49 -8.54 -5.69
C PHE A 106 10.41 -8.75 -4.62
N LEU A 107 9.23 -9.22 -5.01
CA LEU A 107 8.17 -9.61 -4.07
C LEU A 107 8.62 -10.78 -3.17
N CYS A 108 9.19 -11.83 -3.76
CA CYS A 108 9.74 -12.96 -3.02
C CYS A 108 10.92 -12.55 -2.12
N LEU A 109 11.81 -11.68 -2.61
CA LEU A 109 12.94 -11.15 -1.86
C LEU A 109 12.49 -10.36 -0.63
N PHE A 110 11.43 -9.57 -0.74
CA PHE A 110 10.85 -8.88 0.42
C PHE A 110 10.34 -9.86 1.48
N ILE A 111 9.56 -10.87 1.06
CA ILE A 111 9.05 -11.90 1.97
C ILE A 111 10.20 -12.65 2.65
N ALA A 112 11.28 -12.93 1.90
CA ALA A 112 12.48 -13.57 2.45
C ALA A 112 13.17 -12.71 3.53
N PHE A 113 13.29 -11.39 3.32
CA PHE A 113 13.83 -10.48 4.35
C PHE A 113 12.94 -10.42 5.59
N ALA A 114 11.62 -10.37 5.42
CA ALA A 114 10.66 -10.38 6.52
C ALA A 114 10.79 -11.66 7.36
N ILE A 115 10.82 -12.83 6.72
CA ILE A 115 11.06 -14.12 7.38
C ILE A 115 12.44 -14.15 8.05
N GLY A 116 13.47 -13.60 7.39
CA GLY A 116 14.83 -13.50 7.93
C GLY A 116 14.89 -12.72 9.25
N ILE A 117 14.16 -11.61 9.37
CA ILE A 117 14.07 -10.83 10.61
C ILE A 117 13.37 -11.63 11.72
N ILE A 118 12.30 -12.37 11.38
CA ILE A 118 11.59 -13.23 12.35
C ILE A 118 12.55 -14.31 12.87
N ILE A 119 13.28 -14.98 11.98
CA ILE A 119 14.27 -15.99 12.36
C ILE A 119 15.37 -15.38 13.23
N TYR A 120 15.93 -14.22 12.85
CA TYR A 120 16.92 -13.51 13.65
C TYR A 120 16.43 -13.27 15.09
N ARG A 121 15.20 -12.78 15.24
CA ARG A 121 14.59 -12.54 16.56
C ARG A 121 14.50 -13.83 17.38
N VAL A 122 14.02 -14.92 16.78
CA VAL A 122 13.89 -16.22 17.48
C VAL A 122 15.25 -16.77 17.91
N VAL A 123 16.26 -16.71 17.03
CA VAL A 123 17.63 -17.18 17.32
C VAL A 123 18.24 -16.38 18.47
N MET A 124 18.11 -15.06 18.44
CA MET A 124 18.65 -14.20 19.49
C MET A 124 18.01 -14.50 20.85
N ILE A 125 16.68 -14.60 20.91
CA ILE A 125 15.97 -14.95 22.15
C ILE A 125 16.45 -16.31 22.67
N HIS A 126 16.56 -17.32 21.80
CA HIS A 126 17.01 -18.65 22.21
C HIS A 126 18.47 -18.68 22.70
N HIS A 127 19.36 -17.91 22.07
CA HIS A 127 20.77 -17.84 22.46
C HIS A 127 20.93 -17.22 23.86
N PHE A 128 20.22 -16.13 24.14
CA PHE A 128 20.31 -15.44 25.42
C PHE A 128 19.55 -16.14 26.54
N ASP A 129 18.55 -16.97 26.23
CA ASP A 129 17.82 -17.75 27.25
C ASP A 129 18.71 -18.81 27.93
N LYS A 130 19.79 -19.25 27.26
CA LYS A 130 20.79 -20.17 27.83
C LYS A 130 21.74 -19.53 28.84
N HIS A 131 21.72 -18.21 28.98
CA HIS A 131 22.60 -17.52 29.92
C HIS A 131 22.06 -17.61 31.36
N GLU A 132 22.93 -17.90 32.33
CA GLU A 132 22.54 -18.13 33.74
C GLU A 132 21.89 -16.91 34.41
N SER A 133 22.29 -15.70 34.06
CA SER A 133 21.82 -14.45 34.69
C SER A 133 20.42 -14.06 34.23
N SER A 134 19.48 -13.99 35.18
CA SER A 134 18.08 -13.58 34.94
C SER A 134 17.94 -12.18 34.35
N ILE A 135 18.84 -11.26 34.75
CA ILE A 135 18.88 -9.89 34.25
C ILE A 135 19.21 -9.86 32.75
N VAL A 136 20.20 -10.66 32.31
CA VAL A 136 20.61 -10.70 30.90
C VAL A 136 19.48 -11.26 30.03
N ARG A 137 18.73 -12.26 30.51
CA ARG A 137 17.56 -12.80 29.77
C ARG A 137 16.48 -11.74 29.50
N VAL A 138 16.13 -10.95 30.51
CA VAL A 138 15.08 -9.91 30.38
C VAL A 138 15.52 -8.79 29.44
N TYR A 139 16.73 -8.24 29.64
CA TYR A 139 17.23 -7.16 28.78
C TYR A 139 17.53 -7.63 27.35
N ALA A 140 17.98 -8.87 27.16
CA ALA A 140 18.24 -9.42 25.84
C ALA A 140 16.96 -9.63 25.02
N GLY A 141 15.86 -10.10 25.64
CA GLY A 141 14.57 -10.23 24.95
C GLY A 141 14.00 -8.88 24.50
N LEU A 142 14.10 -7.87 25.36
CA LEU A 142 13.66 -6.50 25.04
C LEU A 142 14.56 -5.84 24.00
N ALA A 143 15.87 -6.05 24.07
CA ALA A 143 16.81 -5.56 23.06
C ALA A 143 16.60 -6.26 21.70
N ALA A 144 16.41 -7.58 21.68
CA ALA A 144 16.18 -8.33 20.45
C ALA A 144 14.89 -7.90 19.73
N THR A 145 13.80 -7.68 20.49
CA THR A 145 12.54 -7.16 19.93
C THR A 145 12.70 -5.74 19.40
N ALA A 146 13.34 -4.84 20.15
CA ALA A 146 13.60 -3.46 19.72
C ALA A 146 14.49 -3.39 18.48
N VAL A 147 15.58 -4.17 18.44
CA VAL A 147 16.49 -4.25 17.28
C VAL A 147 15.77 -4.86 16.08
N SER A 148 14.96 -5.92 16.24
CA SER A 148 14.19 -6.48 15.12
C SER A 148 13.18 -5.49 14.55
N ALA A 149 12.52 -4.69 15.40
CA ALA A 149 11.57 -3.67 14.96
C ALA A 149 12.28 -2.55 14.19
N LEU A 150 13.44 -2.09 14.68
CA LEU A 150 14.26 -1.07 14.01
C LEU A 150 14.78 -1.56 12.66
N LEU A 151 15.31 -2.78 12.58
CA LEU A 151 15.79 -3.37 11.33
C LEU A 151 14.65 -3.53 10.31
N ASN A 152 13.48 -3.99 10.76
CA ASN A 152 12.31 -4.11 9.89
C ASN A 152 11.89 -2.75 9.32
N LEU A 153 11.83 -1.71 10.15
CA LEU A 153 11.52 -0.35 9.72
C LEU A 153 12.51 0.15 8.65
N ILE A 154 13.81 -0.01 8.91
CA ILE A 154 14.88 0.43 7.98
C ILE A 154 14.76 -0.31 6.64
N ILE A 155 14.53 -1.63 6.67
CA ILE A 155 14.40 -2.46 5.47
C ILE A 155 13.19 -2.03 4.64
N ILE A 156 12.03 -1.81 5.27
CA ILE A 156 10.82 -1.36 4.59
C ILE A 156 11.06 -0.01 3.90
N MET A 157 11.58 0.99 4.65
CA MET A 157 11.86 2.32 4.11
C MET A 157 12.87 2.31 2.96
N LEU A 158 13.90 1.45 3.04
CA LEU A 158 14.91 1.33 2.00
C LEU A 158 14.35 0.63 0.76
N LEU A 159 13.66 -0.49 0.94
CA LEU A 159 13.16 -1.30 -0.17
C LEU A 159 12.06 -0.57 -0.95
N GLU A 160 11.19 0.17 -0.27
CA GLU A 160 10.17 1.02 -0.93
C GLU A 160 10.79 2.06 -1.87
N ARG A 161 11.85 2.75 -1.41
CA ARG A 161 12.57 3.74 -2.23
C ARG A 161 13.31 3.10 -3.40
N VAL A 162 13.88 1.91 -3.21
CA VAL A 162 14.58 1.18 -4.27
C VAL A 162 13.58 0.65 -5.28
N TYR A 163 12.47 0.08 -4.82
CA TYR A 163 11.47 -0.54 -5.67
C TYR A 163 10.73 0.48 -6.53
N THR A 164 10.34 1.63 -5.99
CA THR A 164 9.68 2.70 -6.78
C THR A 164 10.56 3.17 -7.94
N LYS A 165 11.87 3.35 -7.70
CA LYS A 165 12.84 3.66 -8.77
C LYS A 165 12.98 2.51 -9.77
N LEU A 166 13.01 1.27 -9.29
CA LEU A 166 13.12 0.09 -10.13
C LEU A 166 11.85 -0.09 -11.00
N ALA A 167 10.66 0.09 -10.43
CA ALA A 167 9.39 0.04 -11.14
C ALA A 167 9.33 1.10 -12.25
N TRP A 168 9.85 2.30 -11.99
CA TRP A 168 9.99 3.34 -13.02
C TRP A 168 10.91 2.89 -14.17
N CYS A 169 12.10 2.37 -13.85
CA CYS A 169 13.03 1.85 -14.86
C CYS A 169 12.47 0.67 -15.65
N LEU A 170 11.80 -0.28 -14.98
CA LEU A 170 11.18 -1.44 -15.61
C LEU A 170 10.05 -1.02 -16.55
N THR A 171 9.20 -0.07 -16.13
CA THR A 171 8.09 0.39 -16.95
C THR A 171 8.59 1.15 -18.19
N ASN A 172 9.67 1.93 -18.07
CA ASN A 172 10.31 2.51 -19.26
C ASN A 172 10.90 1.45 -20.18
N TRP A 173 11.42 0.35 -19.64
CA TRP A 173 11.98 -0.74 -20.42
C TRP A 173 10.92 -1.58 -21.19
N GLU A 174 9.67 -1.55 -20.75
CA GLU A 174 8.51 -2.15 -21.44
C GLU A 174 8.10 -1.37 -22.71
N TYR A 175 8.55 -0.13 -22.88
CA TYR A 175 8.18 0.77 -23.98
C TYR A 175 6.65 0.88 -24.22
N PRO A 176 5.88 1.37 -23.25
CA PRO A 176 4.46 1.67 -23.46
C PRO A 176 4.28 2.78 -24.51
N ARG A 177 3.25 2.64 -25.34
CA ARG A 177 2.99 3.55 -26.47
C ARG A 177 2.43 4.89 -26.01
N THR A 178 1.46 4.85 -25.10
CA THR A 178 0.75 6.02 -24.56
C THR A 178 1.10 6.26 -23.10
N GLN A 179 0.87 7.48 -22.61
CA GLN A 179 1.08 7.81 -21.20
C GLN A 179 0.14 7.00 -20.29
N SER A 180 -1.10 6.77 -20.72
CA SER A 180 -2.06 5.92 -20.01
C SER A 180 -1.57 4.48 -19.85
N GLU A 181 -0.97 3.87 -20.89
CA GLU A 181 -0.37 2.53 -20.77
C GLU A 181 0.82 2.52 -19.79
N PHE A 182 1.65 3.57 -19.81
CA PHE A 182 2.76 3.72 -18.87
C PHE A 182 2.25 3.80 -17.42
N ASP A 183 1.29 4.70 -17.16
CA ASP A 183 0.76 4.93 -15.83
C ASP A 183 0.03 3.69 -15.30
N ASN A 184 -0.73 2.97 -16.15
CA ASN A 184 -1.40 1.73 -15.77
C ASN A 184 -0.40 0.62 -15.38
N SER A 185 0.65 0.44 -16.19
CA SER A 185 1.67 -0.59 -15.95
C SER A 185 2.52 -0.25 -14.72
N PHE A 186 2.89 1.02 -14.55
CA PHE A 186 3.61 1.50 -13.37
C PHE A 186 2.77 1.34 -12.09
N THR A 187 1.50 1.76 -12.14
CA THR A 187 0.55 1.66 -11.02
C THR A 187 0.38 0.22 -10.55
N CYS A 188 0.17 -0.72 -11.47
CA CYS A 188 0.01 -2.14 -11.13
C CYS A 188 1.24 -2.69 -10.40
N LYS A 189 2.47 -2.37 -10.87
CA LYS A 189 3.72 -2.82 -10.23
C LYS A 189 3.89 -2.24 -8.82
N VAL A 190 3.73 -0.92 -8.69
CA VAL A 190 3.86 -0.23 -7.40
C VAL A 190 2.81 -0.73 -6.41
N PHE A 191 1.56 -0.88 -6.86
CA PHE A 191 0.48 -1.42 -6.03
C PHE A 191 0.80 -2.83 -5.53
N MET A 192 1.22 -3.76 -6.40
CA MET A 192 1.54 -5.15 -6.00
C MET A 192 2.63 -5.21 -4.93
N PHE A 193 3.67 -4.40 -5.09
CA PHE A 193 4.74 -4.32 -4.09
C PHE A 193 4.27 -3.73 -2.77
N GLN A 194 3.52 -2.63 -2.83
CA GLN A 194 3.01 -1.98 -1.62
C GLN A 194 1.98 -2.84 -0.89
N PHE A 195 1.12 -3.53 -1.64
CA PHE A 195 0.17 -4.49 -1.10
C PHE A 195 0.91 -5.56 -0.29
N ILE A 196 1.92 -6.21 -0.86
CA ILE A 196 2.68 -7.22 -0.13
C ILE A 196 3.44 -6.60 1.06
N ASN A 197 4.02 -5.42 0.89
CA ASN A 197 4.74 -4.73 1.96
C ASN A 197 3.85 -4.47 3.19
N TYR A 198 2.68 -3.86 2.98
CA TYR A 198 1.77 -3.51 4.07
C TYR A 198 0.99 -4.71 4.62
N TYR A 199 0.52 -5.61 3.76
CA TYR A 199 -0.39 -6.68 4.18
C TYR A 199 0.31 -7.98 4.58
N SER A 200 1.55 -8.25 4.13
CA SER A 200 2.24 -9.52 4.44
C SER A 200 2.30 -9.84 5.94
N SER A 201 2.63 -8.85 6.76
CA SER A 201 2.71 -9.00 8.21
C SER A 201 1.34 -9.26 8.85
N LEU A 202 0.28 -8.62 8.34
CA LEU A 202 -1.11 -8.85 8.77
C LEU A 202 -1.58 -10.26 8.37
N PHE A 203 -1.31 -10.68 7.13
CA PHE A 203 -1.57 -12.04 6.65
C PHE A 203 -0.80 -13.09 7.47
N TYR A 204 0.46 -12.81 7.83
CA TYR A 204 1.27 -13.70 8.66
C TYR A 204 0.65 -13.89 10.05
N ILE A 205 0.30 -12.79 10.74
CA ILE A 205 -0.30 -12.85 12.08
C ILE A 205 -1.67 -13.52 12.04
N ALA A 206 -2.47 -13.23 11.03
CA ALA A 206 -3.83 -13.74 10.94
C ALA A 206 -3.91 -15.23 10.59
N PHE A 207 -3.07 -15.73 9.69
CA PHE A 207 -3.21 -17.08 9.13
C PHE A 207 -2.13 -18.08 9.54
N PHE A 208 -0.90 -17.62 9.81
CA PHE A 208 0.26 -18.50 9.98
C PHE A 208 0.81 -18.50 11.42
N LYS A 209 0.70 -17.39 12.15
CA LYS A 209 1.22 -17.27 13.52
C LYS A 209 0.44 -18.15 14.49
N GLY A 210 1.15 -18.86 15.38
CA GLY A 210 0.56 -19.73 16.42
C GLY A 210 0.02 -21.07 15.93
N ARG A 211 -0.15 -21.29 14.62
CA ARG A 211 -0.81 -22.51 14.08
C ARG A 211 0.12 -23.71 13.92
N PHE A 212 1.42 -23.48 13.73
CA PHE A 212 2.43 -24.55 13.62
C PHE A 212 3.03 -24.95 14.98
N VAL A 213 2.40 -24.55 16.09
CA VAL A 213 2.84 -24.91 17.43
C VAL A 213 2.29 -26.29 17.78
N THR A 214 3.18 -27.23 18.08
CA THR A 214 2.80 -28.57 18.56
C THR A 214 2.75 -28.61 20.09
N LEU A 215 2.05 -29.60 20.66
CA LEU A 215 1.91 -29.72 22.11
C LEU A 215 3.28 -29.84 22.81
N PRO A 216 3.46 -29.21 23.98
CA PRO A 216 4.69 -29.33 24.76
C PRO A 216 4.94 -30.79 25.12
N GLY A 217 6.10 -31.34 24.70
CA GLY A 217 6.50 -32.73 24.98
C GLY A 217 6.53 -33.68 23.77
N SER A 218 6.05 -33.26 22.60
CA SER A 218 6.22 -34.04 21.36
C SER A 218 7.66 -33.93 20.83
N THR A 219 8.23 -35.03 20.32
CA THR A 219 9.56 -35.06 19.68
C THR A 219 9.66 -34.16 18.43
N ASN A 220 8.53 -33.70 17.89
CA ASN A 220 8.43 -32.76 16.76
C ASN A 220 8.10 -31.32 17.22
N ALA A 221 8.41 -30.96 18.46
CA ALA A 221 8.18 -29.61 19.02
C ALA A 221 9.09 -28.50 18.46
N THR A 222 10.10 -28.88 17.69
CA THR A 222 11.08 -27.96 17.11
C THR A 222 11.08 -28.08 15.60
N MET A 223 10.83 -26.96 14.91
CA MET A 223 11.01 -26.87 13.47
C MET A 223 12.47 -26.42 13.24
N PHE A 224 13.29 -27.26 12.60
CA PHE A 224 14.73 -27.00 12.40
C PHE A 224 15.52 -26.71 13.70
N GLY A 225 15.10 -27.29 14.84
CA GLY A 225 15.75 -27.08 16.14
C GLY A 225 15.34 -25.80 16.89
N TYR A 226 14.47 -24.96 16.30
CA TYR A 226 13.93 -23.75 16.92
C TYR A 226 12.45 -23.91 17.25
N LYS A 227 12.00 -23.25 18.34
CA LYS A 227 10.57 -23.22 18.70
C LYS A 227 9.85 -22.20 17.80
N PRO A 228 8.73 -22.55 17.16
CA PRO A 228 7.94 -21.60 16.36
C PRO A 228 7.40 -20.46 17.24
N GLU A 229 7.16 -19.30 16.63
CA GLU A 229 6.61 -18.13 17.33
C GLU A 229 5.19 -18.44 17.84
N MET A 230 5.00 -18.31 19.14
CA MET A 230 3.70 -18.46 19.80
C MET A 230 2.95 -17.12 19.79
N CYS A 231 1.62 -17.17 19.78
CA CYS A 231 0.82 -15.98 20.10
C CYS A 231 1.11 -15.55 21.54
N ASP A 232 1.09 -14.24 21.81
CA ASP A 232 1.08 -13.75 23.19
C ASP A 232 -0.14 -14.30 23.95
N MET A 233 -0.10 -14.31 25.28
CA MET A 233 -1.19 -14.83 26.11
C MET A 233 -2.52 -14.08 25.92
N ARG A 234 -2.49 -12.91 25.27
CA ARG A 234 -3.64 -12.08 24.89
C ARG A 234 -4.37 -12.57 23.64
N GLY A 235 -3.79 -13.51 22.90
CA GLY A 235 -4.29 -14.04 21.63
C GLY A 235 -3.79 -13.27 20.40
N CYS A 236 -3.63 -13.98 19.29
CA CYS A 236 -3.16 -13.39 18.02
C CYS A 236 -4.14 -12.35 17.43
N MET A 237 -5.43 -12.41 17.75
CA MET A 237 -6.43 -11.42 17.32
C MET A 237 -6.16 -10.03 17.89
N VAL A 238 -5.76 -9.95 19.16
CA VAL A 238 -5.44 -8.67 19.80
C VAL A 238 -4.16 -8.08 19.21
N GLU A 239 -3.17 -8.91 18.88
CA GLU A 239 -1.96 -8.47 18.16
C GLU A 239 -2.32 -7.90 16.78
N LEU A 240 -3.18 -8.60 16.03
CA LEU A 240 -3.66 -8.13 14.72
C LEU A 240 -4.41 -6.81 14.83
N LEU A 241 -5.31 -6.68 15.82
CA LEU A 241 -6.06 -5.45 16.08
C LEU A 241 -5.14 -4.28 16.42
N ILE A 242 -4.14 -4.49 17.29
CA ILE A 242 -3.16 -3.46 17.65
C ILE A 242 -2.38 -3.05 16.41
N GLN A 243 -1.93 -4.00 15.60
CA GLN A 243 -1.16 -3.70 14.40
C GLN A 243 -1.99 -2.93 13.36
N LEU A 244 -3.23 -3.34 13.11
CA LEU A 244 -4.16 -2.61 12.24
C LEU A 244 -4.43 -1.20 12.76
N SER A 245 -4.66 -1.04 14.06
CA SER A 245 -4.86 0.26 14.69
C SER A 245 -3.63 1.16 14.54
N MET A 246 -2.43 0.61 14.77
CA MET A 246 -1.17 1.35 14.61
C MET A 246 -0.93 1.79 13.16
N ILE A 247 -1.26 0.95 12.18
CA ILE A 247 -1.11 1.30 10.76
C ILE A 247 -2.18 2.34 10.37
N MET A 248 -3.46 2.10 10.65
CA MET A 248 -4.54 3.00 10.21
C MET A 248 -4.55 4.35 10.92
N ILE A 249 -4.22 4.38 12.20
CA ILE A 249 -4.22 5.61 13.00
C ILE A 249 -2.82 6.24 12.93
N GLY A 250 -1.79 5.47 13.26
CA GLY A 250 -0.43 5.96 13.40
C GLY A 250 0.21 6.39 12.08
N LYS A 251 0.17 5.53 11.06
CA LYS A 251 0.74 5.88 9.74
C LYS A 251 0.04 7.11 9.16
N GLN A 252 -1.27 7.20 9.32
CA GLN A 252 -2.04 8.30 8.77
C GLN A 252 -1.67 9.63 9.40
N PHE A 253 -1.60 9.71 10.74
CA PHE A 253 -1.17 10.94 11.40
C PHE A 253 0.24 11.37 10.97
N ILE A 254 1.15 10.41 10.78
CA ILE A 254 2.53 10.67 10.35
C ILE A 254 2.56 11.14 8.89
N ASN A 255 1.82 10.47 8.00
CA ASN A 255 1.69 10.82 6.59
C ASN A 255 1.14 12.23 6.45
N ASN A 256 -0.02 12.52 7.05
CA ASN A 256 -0.67 13.83 6.98
C ASN A 256 0.25 14.95 7.48
N PHE A 257 1.06 14.68 8.52
CA PHE A 257 2.06 15.63 9.01
C PHE A 257 3.18 15.90 7.99
N PHE A 258 3.79 14.85 7.44
CA PHE A 258 4.87 15.01 6.46
C PHE A 258 4.37 15.53 5.12
N GLU A 259 3.16 15.19 4.74
CA GLU A 259 2.53 15.58 3.49
C GLU A 259 2.21 17.08 3.45
N ILE A 260 1.83 17.69 4.57
CA ILE A 260 1.76 19.16 4.67
C ILE A 260 3.16 19.75 4.87
N GLY A 261 3.95 19.15 5.75
CA GLY A 261 5.22 19.70 6.22
C GLY A 261 6.27 19.84 5.12
N ILE A 262 6.51 18.77 4.36
CA ILE A 262 7.54 18.71 3.30
C ILE A 262 7.31 19.77 2.21
N PRO A 263 6.12 19.89 1.57
CA PRO A 263 5.94 20.86 0.50
C PRO A 263 5.95 22.30 1.01
N VAL A 264 5.43 22.58 2.22
CA VAL A 264 5.47 23.93 2.81
C VAL A 264 6.91 24.35 3.11
N ILE A 265 7.71 23.47 3.70
CA ILE A 265 9.13 23.72 3.99
C ILE A 265 9.90 23.92 2.68
N THR A 266 9.67 23.07 1.67
CA THR A 266 10.34 23.14 0.36
C THR A 266 10.00 24.44 -0.36
N LYS A 267 8.72 24.84 -0.36
CA LYS A 267 8.25 26.13 -0.91
C LYS A 267 8.94 27.29 -0.22
N LYS A 268 8.93 27.31 1.12
CA LYS A 268 9.56 28.39 1.91
C LYS A 268 11.06 28.46 1.67
N PHE A 269 11.75 27.33 1.60
CA PHE A 269 13.18 27.25 1.32
C PHE A 269 13.54 27.82 -0.07
N ARG A 270 12.77 27.46 -1.11
CA ARG A 270 12.95 28.02 -2.46
C ARG A 270 12.75 29.53 -2.49
N GLN A 271 11.68 30.00 -1.86
CA GLN A 271 11.39 31.43 -1.75
C GLN A 271 12.50 32.19 -1.03
N MET A 272 13.03 31.68 0.09
CA MET A 272 14.14 32.30 0.82
C MET A 272 15.41 32.39 -0.02
N ARG A 273 15.76 31.33 -0.77
CA ARG A 273 16.95 31.31 -1.63
C ARG A 273 16.89 32.35 -2.76
N GLN A 274 15.70 32.76 -3.16
CA GLN A 274 15.46 33.66 -4.30
C GLN A 274 14.93 35.05 -3.89
N ALA A 275 14.70 35.29 -2.59
CA ALA A 275 14.07 36.51 -2.07
C ALA A 275 14.89 37.80 -2.27
N TRP A 276 16.18 37.70 -2.60
CA TRP A 276 17.13 38.82 -2.58
C TRP A 276 17.32 39.54 -3.92
N LYS A 277 16.65 39.11 -5.01
CA LYS A 277 17.03 39.55 -6.36
C LYS A 277 16.21 40.70 -6.97
N TYR A 278 14.93 40.91 -6.60
CA TYR A 278 14.09 41.96 -7.22
C TYR A 278 13.00 42.50 -6.27
N SER A 279 12.73 43.81 -6.34
CA SER A 279 11.74 44.52 -5.51
C SER A 279 10.29 44.47 -6.04
N CYS A 280 10.09 44.17 -7.33
CA CYS A 280 8.76 44.04 -7.93
C CYS A 280 8.61 42.63 -8.49
N ARG A 281 7.55 41.91 -8.07
CA ARG A 281 7.31 40.52 -8.49
C ARG A 281 6.09 40.44 -9.39
N LEU A 282 6.24 39.75 -10.52
CA LEU A 282 5.18 39.54 -11.49
C LEU A 282 4.35 38.29 -11.13
N PRO A 283 3.07 38.17 -11.53
CA PRO A 283 2.21 37.04 -11.14
C PRO A 283 2.81 35.66 -11.45
N TRP A 284 3.39 35.46 -12.63
CA TRP A 284 4.02 34.19 -13.01
C TRP A 284 5.28 33.86 -12.19
N GLU A 285 5.93 34.85 -11.59
CA GLU A 285 7.09 34.60 -10.72
C GLU A 285 6.64 33.97 -9.41
N PHE A 286 5.47 34.36 -8.88
CA PHE A 286 4.89 33.71 -7.71
C PHE A 286 4.62 32.23 -7.97
N ASP A 287 4.04 31.91 -9.13
CA ASP A 287 3.79 30.52 -9.56
C ASP A 287 5.09 29.76 -9.80
N TYR A 288 6.10 30.40 -10.36
CA TYR A 288 7.42 29.79 -10.55
C TYR A 288 8.08 29.40 -9.22
N TYR A 289 7.82 30.11 -8.13
CA TYR A 289 8.37 29.75 -6.82
C TYR A 289 7.62 28.62 -6.09
N LEU A 290 6.47 28.18 -6.60
CA LEU A 290 5.77 26.99 -6.08
C LEU A 290 6.49 25.68 -6.46
N ASN A 291 6.12 24.60 -5.78
CA ASN A 291 6.68 23.27 -6.06
C ASN A 291 6.15 22.75 -7.42
N PRO A 292 6.99 22.18 -8.29
CA PRO A 292 6.52 21.50 -9.49
C PRO A 292 5.73 20.26 -9.07
N VAL A 293 4.67 19.97 -9.83
CA VAL A 293 3.87 18.76 -9.64
C VAL A 293 4.72 17.55 -10.08
N PRO A 294 4.91 16.52 -9.24
CA PRO A 294 5.60 15.31 -9.65
C PRO A 294 4.76 14.55 -10.70
N PRO A 295 5.38 13.83 -11.64
CA PRO A 295 4.64 13.12 -12.69
C PRO A 295 3.69 12.05 -12.13
N THR A 296 3.99 11.48 -10.96
CA THR A 296 3.21 10.43 -10.29
C THR A 296 2.22 10.96 -9.26
N TYR A 297 2.00 12.28 -9.18
CA TYR A 297 1.24 12.90 -8.07
C TYR A 297 -0.09 12.21 -7.77
N LEU A 298 -0.97 12.01 -8.76
CA LEU A 298 -2.26 11.33 -8.56
C LEU A 298 -2.12 9.86 -8.21
N ILE A 299 -1.10 9.17 -8.75
CA ILE A 299 -0.89 7.74 -8.51
C ILE A 299 -0.58 7.52 -7.02
N ASP A 300 0.24 8.39 -6.44
CA ASP A 300 0.59 8.34 -5.03
C ASP A 300 -0.63 8.61 -4.13
N GLU A 301 -1.50 9.58 -4.47
CA GLU A 301 -2.76 9.84 -3.73
C GLU A 301 -3.73 8.64 -3.82
N TYR A 302 -3.97 8.12 -5.03
CA TYR A 302 -4.88 6.99 -5.21
C TYR A 302 -4.36 5.72 -4.54
N LEU A 303 -3.05 5.49 -4.57
CA LEU A 303 -2.42 4.36 -3.89
C LEU A 303 -2.74 4.38 -2.40
N GLU A 304 -2.66 5.54 -1.75
CA GLU A 304 -3.00 5.68 -0.34
C GLU A 304 -4.45 5.31 -0.05
N VAL A 305 -5.40 5.89 -0.80
CA VAL A 305 -6.83 5.64 -0.62
C VAL A 305 -7.20 4.17 -0.90
N VAL A 306 -6.61 3.56 -1.93
CA VAL A 306 -6.87 2.15 -2.30
C VAL A 306 -6.28 1.19 -1.27
N LEU A 307 -5.09 1.48 -0.72
CA LEU A 307 -4.55 0.73 0.40
C LEU A 307 -5.43 0.90 1.65
N GLN A 308 -5.92 2.10 1.94
CA GLN A 308 -6.86 2.31 3.05
C GLN A 308 -8.16 1.50 2.88
N PHE A 309 -8.71 1.46 1.67
CA PHE A 309 -9.87 0.64 1.35
C PHE A 309 -9.60 -0.85 1.61
N GLY A 310 -8.42 -1.35 1.27
CA GLY A 310 -8.04 -2.73 1.57
C GLY A 310 -7.95 -3.02 3.08
N PHE A 311 -7.41 -2.10 3.91
CA PHE A 311 -7.38 -2.29 5.36
C PHE A 311 -8.79 -2.38 5.96
N VAL A 312 -9.70 -1.55 5.44
CA VAL A 312 -11.11 -1.52 5.88
C VAL A 312 -11.88 -2.77 5.44
N THR A 313 -11.55 -3.37 4.30
CA THR A 313 -12.35 -4.46 3.71
C THR A 313 -11.78 -5.85 4.00
N LEU A 314 -10.46 -6.06 3.94
CA LEU A 314 -9.82 -7.37 4.10
C LEU A 314 -9.82 -7.88 5.56
N PHE A 315 -9.74 -6.98 6.54
CA PHE A 315 -9.56 -7.32 7.95
C PHE A 315 -10.68 -6.81 8.86
N VAL A 316 -11.86 -6.57 8.28
CA VAL A 316 -12.99 -5.98 9.01
C VAL A 316 -13.53 -6.89 10.12
N ALA A 317 -13.42 -8.22 9.94
CA ALA A 317 -13.78 -9.19 10.96
C ALA A 317 -12.89 -9.07 12.21
N ALA A 318 -11.63 -8.64 12.06
CA ALA A 318 -10.70 -8.44 13.18
C ALA A 318 -10.82 -7.06 13.82
N PHE A 319 -11.16 -6.02 13.03
CA PHE A 319 -11.27 -4.65 13.53
C PHE A 319 -12.53 -3.93 13.00
N PRO A 320 -13.69 -4.10 13.67
CA PRO A 320 -14.96 -3.51 13.22
C PRO A 320 -14.99 -1.97 13.20
N LEU A 321 -14.12 -1.31 13.96
CA LEU A 321 -14.03 0.16 14.02
C LEU A 321 -13.21 0.76 12.87
N ALA A 322 -12.60 -0.07 12.01
CA ALA A 322 -11.81 0.38 10.85
C ALA A 322 -12.54 1.42 9.98
N PRO A 323 -13.82 1.23 9.58
CA PRO A 323 -14.52 2.18 8.73
C PRO A 323 -14.70 3.56 9.38
N PHE A 324 -14.85 3.61 10.71
CA PHE A 324 -14.99 4.87 11.44
C PHE A 324 -13.69 5.69 11.40
N PHE A 325 -12.55 5.05 11.64
CA PHE A 325 -11.24 5.73 11.54
C PHE A 325 -10.93 6.14 10.10
N ALA A 326 -11.27 5.29 9.13
CA ALA A 326 -11.14 5.62 7.72
C ALA A 326 -12.00 6.84 7.32
N LEU A 327 -13.23 6.96 7.84
CA LEU A 327 -14.08 8.12 7.60
C LEU A 327 -13.46 9.41 8.15
N LEU A 328 -13.00 9.38 9.42
CA LEU A 328 -12.34 10.53 10.03
C LEU A 328 -11.11 10.96 9.26
N ASN A 329 -10.33 9.98 8.82
CA ASN A 329 -9.18 10.26 7.98
C ASN A 329 -9.59 10.95 6.67
N ASN A 330 -10.53 10.36 5.91
CA ASN A 330 -10.96 10.91 4.63
C ASN A 330 -11.50 12.34 4.74
N ILE A 331 -12.17 12.70 5.85
CA ILE A 331 -12.64 14.07 6.10
C ILE A 331 -11.48 15.05 6.20
N VAL A 332 -10.40 14.66 6.90
CA VAL A 332 -9.19 15.45 7.03
C VAL A 332 -8.43 15.49 5.71
N GLU A 333 -8.27 14.33 5.06
CA GLU A 333 -7.48 14.14 3.84
C GLU A 333 -7.96 15.01 2.70
N ILE A 334 -9.28 15.04 2.45
CA ILE A 334 -9.88 15.90 1.41
C ILE A 334 -9.49 17.37 1.57
N ARG A 335 -9.30 17.85 2.81
CA ARG A 335 -8.91 19.24 3.10
C ARG A 335 -7.41 19.46 2.97
N ILE A 336 -6.61 18.48 3.38
CA ILE A 336 -5.14 18.50 3.26
C ILE A 336 -4.75 18.49 1.79
N ASP A 337 -5.32 17.57 1.01
CA ASP A 337 -5.14 17.49 -0.44
C ASP A 337 -5.52 18.80 -1.14
N ALA A 338 -6.68 19.36 -0.80
CA ALA A 338 -7.10 20.63 -1.36
C ALA A 338 -6.09 21.75 -1.06
N TYR A 339 -5.59 21.84 0.17
CA TYR A 339 -4.59 22.84 0.54
C TYR A 339 -3.26 22.62 -0.20
N LYS A 340 -2.81 21.38 -0.32
CA LYS A 340 -1.61 20.96 -1.05
C LYS A 340 -1.64 21.49 -2.48
N TYR A 341 -2.72 21.23 -3.23
CA TYR A 341 -2.84 21.61 -4.63
C TYR A 341 -3.18 23.10 -4.86
N ILE A 342 -3.86 23.77 -3.93
CA ILE A 342 -4.20 25.20 -4.07
C ILE A 342 -3.02 26.10 -3.69
N VAL A 343 -2.24 25.73 -2.66
CA VAL A 343 -1.27 26.65 -2.04
C VAL A 343 0.18 26.26 -2.30
N THR A 344 0.52 24.97 -2.38
CA THR A 344 1.93 24.54 -2.34
C THR A 344 2.50 24.16 -3.69
N TYR A 345 1.68 23.56 -4.56
CA TYR A 345 2.07 23.13 -5.89
C TYR A 345 1.68 24.12 -6.98
N ARG A 346 2.40 24.07 -8.10
CA ARG A 346 2.00 24.71 -9.35
C ARG A 346 0.74 24.04 -9.88
N ARG A 347 -0.06 24.79 -10.64
CA ARG A 347 -1.24 24.25 -11.30
C ARG A 347 -0.85 23.13 -12.28
N PRO A 348 -1.37 21.90 -12.13
CA PRO A 348 -1.16 20.84 -13.12
C PRO A 348 -1.90 21.19 -14.42
N THR A 349 -1.39 20.68 -15.53
CA THR A 349 -2.09 20.77 -16.82
C THR A 349 -3.35 19.91 -16.76
N PRO A 350 -4.54 20.45 -17.09
CA PRO A 350 -5.77 19.68 -17.06
C PRO A 350 -5.73 18.60 -18.14
N VAL A 351 -5.87 17.34 -17.72
CA VAL A 351 -5.97 16.18 -18.60
C VAL A 351 -7.38 15.60 -18.44
N ARG A 352 -8.02 15.26 -19.56
CA ARG A 352 -9.34 14.62 -19.55
C ARG A 352 -9.16 13.11 -19.45
N VAL A 353 -9.88 12.49 -18.53
CA VAL A 353 -9.90 11.03 -18.35
C VAL A 353 -11.34 10.62 -18.08
N LYS A 354 -11.81 9.57 -18.76
CA LYS A 354 -13.20 9.08 -18.65
C LYS A 354 -13.46 8.26 -17.39
N ASP A 355 -12.42 7.61 -16.85
CA ASP A 355 -12.51 6.64 -15.77
C ASP A 355 -11.27 6.64 -14.86
N LEU A 356 -11.34 5.91 -13.75
CA LEU A 356 -10.19 5.71 -12.87
C LEU A 356 -9.09 4.81 -13.48
N GLY A 357 -9.33 4.20 -14.64
CA GLY A 357 -8.39 3.31 -15.31
C GLY A 357 -8.14 2.02 -14.51
N ILE A 358 -6.87 1.66 -14.34
CA ILE A 358 -6.46 0.40 -13.68
C ILE A 358 -6.96 0.27 -12.23
N TRP A 359 -7.22 1.38 -11.55
CA TRP A 359 -7.68 1.38 -10.15
C TRP A 359 -9.04 0.67 -9.98
N ASN A 360 -9.93 0.74 -10.97
CA ASN A 360 -11.20 0.00 -10.94
C ASN A 360 -10.97 -1.51 -10.85
N ASN A 361 -10.03 -2.04 -11.66
CA ASN A 361 -9.68 -3.45 -11.66
C ASN A 361 -8.99 -3.87 -10.35
N ILE A 362 -8.16 -2.99 -9.79
CA ILE A 362 -7.49 -3.21 -8.49
C ILE A 362 -8.52 -3.28 -7.37
N LEU A 363 -9.45 -2.31 -7.32
CA LEU A 363 -10.51 -2.27 -6.31
C LEU A 363 -11.44 -3.49 -6.39
N GLU A 364 -11.80 -3.92 -7.59
CA GLU A 364 -12.60 -5.14 -7.80
C GLU A 364 -11.86 -6.39 -7.32
N SER A 365 -10.56 -6.49 -7.63
CA SER A 365 -9.71 -7.58 -7.14
C SER A 365 -9.60 -7.58 -5.62
N LEU A 366 -9.43 -6.41 -5.00
CA LEU A 366 -9.41 -6.24 -3.54
C LEU A 366 -10.74 -6.64 -2.89
N SER A 367 -11.87 -6.25 -3.47
CA SER A 367 -13.21 -6.62 -2.97
C SER A 367 -13.44 -8.12 -3.03
N ASN A 368 -13.03 -8.78 -4.12
CA ASN A 368 -13.13 -10.24 -4.23
C ASN A 368 -12.23 -10.95 -3.19
N LEU A 369 -11.02 -10.43 -2.97
CA LEU A 369 -10.12 -10.94 -1.94
C LEU A 369 -10.66 -10.67 -0.52
N ALA A 370 -11.35 -9.56 -0.29
CA ALA A 370 -11.98 -9.22 0.98
C ALA A 370 -13.06 -10.23 1.39
N VAL A 371 -13.89 -10.69 0.44
CA VAL A 371 -14.87 -11.74 0.72
C VAL A 371 -14.16 -13.03 1.17
N LEU A 372 -13.14 -13.47 0.41
CA LEU A 372 -12.40 -14.69 0.71
C LEU A 372 -11.71 -14.62 2.08
N THR A 373 -11.00 -13.53 2.35
CA THR A 373 -10.24 -13.34 3.59
C THR A 373 -11.15 -13.30 4.81
N ASN A 374 -12.24 -12.53 4.77
CA ASN A 374 -13.18 -12.48 5.90
C ASN A 374 -13.88 -13.81 6.17
N VAL A 375 -14.19 -14.60 5.13
CA VAL A 375 -14.74 -15.95 5.29
C VAL A 375 -13.73 -16.86 5.99
N ILE A 376 -12.47 -16.88 5.54
CA ILE A 376 -11.44 -17.72 6.15
C ILE A 376 -11.15 -17.27 7.59
N LEU A 377 -11.07 -15.96 7.86
CA LEU A 377 -10.91 -15.43 9.21
C LEU A 377 -12.07 -15.87 10.11
N SER A 378 -13.31 -15.69 9.67
CA SER A 378 -14.49 -16.08 10.44
C SER A 378 -14.53 -17.58 10.70
N LEU A 379 -14.16 -18.42 9.73
CA LEU A 379 -14.10 -19.87 9.93
C LEU A 379 -12.98 -20.30 10.88
N MET A 380 -11.82 -19.65 10.82
CA MET A 380 -10.65 -20.03 11.63
C MET A 380 -10.74 -19.61 13.10
N PHE A 381 -11.50 -18.55 13.40
CA PHE A 381 -11.59 -18.01 14.77
C PHE A 381 -12.88 -18.41 15.50
N TYR A 382 -13.96 -18.74 14.78
CA TYR A 382 -15.27 -19.05 15.40
C TYR A 382 -15.66 -20.54 15.33
N CYS A 383 -14.84 -21.40 14.72
CA CYS A 383 -15.04 -22.84 14.66
C CYS A 383 -13.79 -23.56 15.17
#